data_AF-A0A1L9AUW9-F1
#
_entry.id   AF-A0A1L9AUW9-F1
#
_cell.length_a   1.000
_cell.length_b   1.000
_cell.length_c   1.000
_cell.angle_alpha   90.00
_cell.angle_beta   90.00
_cell.angle_gamma   90.00
#
_symmetry.space_group_name_H-M   'P 1'
#
loop_
_entity.id
_entity.type
_entity.pdbx_description
1 polymer ?
#
loop_
_entity_poly.entity_id
_entity_poly.type
_entity_poly.pdbx_seq_one_letter_code
_entity_poly.pdbx_strand_id
1 'polypeptide(L)'
;MSNPTAPDAGEPVSDIALPVRQGSRPRTTPTNPHSQLDQMPTPLLSQELAKRIAQLPGIRLGLSGRAPPGTIGFYLKEQDAHGPEEAFLLGLEFAHLHPSPDGSLHLPLPEPLRSKAIASGWAEKHPLAGHPTVSRDIVMVYAPREPAEIEVVVTLVSASWRYARGN
;
A
#
# COMPACT_ATOMS: atom_id res chain seq x y z
N MET A 1 -11.08 26.68 26.49
CA MET A 1 -10.12 26.27 25.45
C MET A 1 -10.27 24.77 25.31
N SER A 2 -11.06 24.34 24.33
CA SER A 2 -11.38 22.92 24.14
C SER A 2 -10.22 22.24 23.42
N ASN A 3 -9.77 21.09 23.94
CA ASN A 3 -8.79 20.23 23.29
C ASN A 3 -9.21 19.92 21.85
N PRO A 4 -8.29 19.89 20.88
CA PRO A 4 -8.60 19.35 19.56
C PRO A 4 -8.83 17.85 19.73
N THR A 5 -10.06 17.42 19.41
CA THR A 5 -10.44 16.02 19.24
C THR A 5 -9.43 15.35 18.31
N ALA A 6 -8.89 14.20 18.73
CA ALA A 6 -8.08 13.36 17.86
C ALA A 6 -8.83 13.13 16.53
N PRO A 7 -8.16 13.21 15.36
CA PRO A 7 -8.80 12.92 14.09
C PRO A 7 -9.36 11.50 14.15
N ASP A 8 -10.62 11.38 13.75
CA ASP A 8 -11.46 10.18 13.68
C ASP A 8 -10.63 8.90 13.51
N ALA A 9 -10.54 8.11 14.59
CA ALA A 9 -9.92 6.80 14.55
C ALA A 9 -10.88 5.90 13.75
N GLY A 10 -10.74 5.93 12.42
CA GLY A 10 -11.56 5.12 11.53
C GLY A 10 -11.59 3.65 11.96
N GLU A 11 -12.56 2.89 11.43
CA GLU A 11 -12.80 1.49 11.75
C GLU A 11 -11.48 0.70 11.99
N PRO A 12 -11.35 -0.05 13.10
CA PRO A 12 -10.11 -0.77 13.38
C PRO A 12 -9.72 -1.66 12.20
N VAL A 13 -8.41 -1.76 11.94
CA VAL A 13 -7.89 -2.45 10.74
C VAL A 13 -8.37 -3.91 10.64
N SER A 14 -8.70 -4.53 11.78
CA SER A 14 -9.28 -5.88 11.86
C SER A 14 -10.66 -6.01 11.22
N ASP A 15 -11.46 -4.93 11.22
CA ASP A 15 -12.89 -4.99 10.93
C ASP A 15 -13.19 -4.58 9.48
N ILE A 16 -12.21 -3.97 8.79
CA ILE A 16 -12.29 -3.61 7.38
C ILE A 16 -12.79 -4.80 6.54
N ALA A 17 -13.96 -4.60 5.93
CA ALA A 17 -14.56 -5.51 4.96
C ALA A 17 -14.10 -5.13 3.55
N LEU A 18 -13.57 -6.11 2.80
CA LEU A 18 -13.13 -5.91 1.42
C LEU A 18 -14.12 -6.58 0.47
N PRO A 19 -14.58 -5.91 -0.60
CA PRO A 19 -15.34 -6.56 -1.66
C PRO A 19 -14.44 -7.57 -2.40
N VAL A 20 -15.03 -8.58 -3.04
CA VAL A 20 -14.28 -9.47 -3.93
C VAL A 20 -13.95 -8.73 -5.23
N ARG A 21 -12.65 -8.66 -5.57
CA ARG A 21 -12.20 -8.09 -6.83
C ARG A 21 -12.70 -8.93 -7.99
N GLN A 22 -13.33 -8.30 -8.97
CA GLN A 22 -13.95 -9.02 -10.10
C GLN A 22 -12.91 -9.50 -11.13
N GLY A 23 -13.17 -10.64 -11.75
CA GLY A 23 -12.30 -11.22 -12.79
C GLY A 23 -11.06 -11.93 -12.24
N SER A 24 -10.15 -12.32 -13.14
CA SER A 24 -8.91 -13.02 -12.78
C SER A 24 -7.90 -12.08 -12.11
N ARG A 25 -7.04 -12.65 -11.27
CA ARG A 25 -5.86 -11.93 -10.74
C ARG A 25 -4.96 -11.49 -11.91
N PRO A 26 -4.27 -10.32 -11.80
CA PRO A 26 -3.26 -9.94 -12.77
C PRO A 26 -2.12 -10.95 -12.80
N ARG A 27 -1.43 -11.06 -13.94
CA ARG A 27 -0.15 -11.76 -14.00
C ARG A 27 0.95 -10.88 -13.43
N THR A 28 1.88 -11.50 -12.71
CA THR A 28 3.02 -10.84 -12.10
C THR A 28 4.32 -11.62 -12.34
N THR A 29 5.46 -10.97 -12.16
CA THR A 29 6.75 -11.67 -12.11
C THR A 29 6.89 -12.41 -10.76
N PRO A 30 7.46 -13.63 -10.73
CA PRO A 30 7.65 -14.36 -9.47
C PRO A 30 8.97 -14.01 -8.76
N THR A 31 9.67 -12.96 -9.21
CA THR A 31 11.03 -12.57 -8.78
C THR A 31 11.08 -11.08 -8.51
N ASN A 32 12.20 -10.58 -7.97
CA ASN A 32 12.50 -9.16 -7.96
C ASN A 32 13.19 -8.75 -9.29
N PRO A 33 12.80 -7.65 -9.99
CA PRO A 33 11.67 -6.77 -9.70
C PRO A 33 10.32 -7.50 -9.80
N HIS A 34 9.50 -7.37 -8.75
CA HIS A 34 8.13 -7.89 -8.71
C HIS A 34 7.23 -6.87 -9.40
N SER A 35 6.66 -7.21 -10.55
CA SER A 35 5.94 -6.25 -11.40
C SER A 35 4.62 -6.83 -11.89
N GLN A 36 3.61 -5.97 -12.05
CA GLN A 36 2.34 -6.32 -12.66
C GLN A 36 2.46 -6.25 -14.19
N LEU A 37 2.03 -7.32 -14.88
CA LEU A 37 2.28 -7.53 -16.31
C LEU A 37 1.05 -7.32 -17.20
N ASP A 38 -0.14 -7.29 -16.61
CA ASP A 38 -1.40 -6.99 -17.28
C ASP A 38 -2.37 -6.26 -16.36
N GLN A 39 -3.55 -5.91 -16.88
CA GLN A 39 -4.59 -5.15 -16.15
C GLN A 39 -4.09 -3.80 -15.62
N MET A 40 -3.23 -3.13 -16.38
CA MET A 40 -2.65 -1.84 -16.04
C MET A 40 -3.72 -0.75 -15.91
N PRO A 41 -3.51 0.21 -15.01
CA PRO A 41 -4.38 1.37 -14.87
C PRO A 41 -4.23 2.28 -16.09
N THR A 42 -5.24 3.11 -16.36
CA THR A 42 -5.05 4.25 -17.25
C THR A 42 -4.16 5.30 -16.56
N PRO A 43 -3.46 6.17 -17.31
CA PRO A 43 -2.66 7.23 -16.70
C PRO A 43 -3.44 8.13 -15.74
N LEU A 44 -4.73 8.37 -16.01
CA LEU A 44 -5.61 9.15 -15.14
C LEU A 44 -5.87 8.44 -13.80
N LEU A 45 -6.10 7.14 -13.80
CA LEU A 45 -6.28 6.35 -12.58
C LEU A 45 -5.00 6.33 -11.74
N SER A 46 -3.83 6.15 -12.37
CA SER A 46 -2.54 6.18 -11.66
C SER A 46 -2.29 7.54 -11.00
N GLN A 47 -2.57 8.63 -11.72
CA GLN A 47 -2.40 9.99 -11.19
C GLN A 47 -3.35 10.28 -10.04
N GLU A 48 -4.62 9.87 -10.17
CA GLU A 48 -5.61 10.05 -9.11
C GLU A 48 -5.25 9.25 -7.85
N LEU A 49 -4.82 7.99 -8.02
CA LEU A 49 -4.35 7.17 -6.90
C LEU A 49 -3.16 7.82 -6.18
N ALA A 50 -2.12 8.22 -6.92
CA ALA A 50 -0.95 8.89 -6.34
C ALA A 50 -1.33 10.17 -5.60
N LYS A 51 -2.23 10.97 -6.17
CA LYS A 51 -2.73 12.21 -5.57
C LYS A 51 -3.45 11.97 -4.25
N ARG A 52 -4.31 10.95 -4.16
CA ARG A 52 -5.02 10.61 -2.93
C ARG A 52 -4.09 10.13 -1.83
N ILE A 53 -3.13 9.27 -2.15
CA ILE A 53 -2.14 8.81 -1.18
C ILE A 53 -1.30 9.98 -0.68
N ALA A 54 -0.92 10.91 -1.57
CA ALA A 54 -0.15 12.11 -1.22
C ALA A 54 -0.85 13.05 -0.24
N GLN A 55 -2.17 12.91 -0.04
CA GLN A 55 -2.95 13.70 0.91
C GLN A 55 -2.98 13.12 2.32
N LEU A 56 -2.43 11.92 2.55
CA LEU A 56 -2.37 11.34 3.89
C LEU A 56 -1.56 12.24 4.84
N PRO A 57 -2.04 12.47 6.07
CA PRO A 57 -1.36 13.37 6.98
C PRO A 57 -0.05 12.78 7.49
N GLY A 58 0.94 13.65 7.67
CA GLY A 58 2.23 13.26 8.25
C GLY A 58 3.15 12.50 7.29
N ILE A 59 2.89 12.51 5.97
CA ILE A 59 3.76 11.85 4.99
C ILE A 59 4.64 12.83 4.21
N ARG A 60 5.68 12.29 3.55
CA ARG A 60 6.51 12.95 2.54
C ARG A 60 6.68 12.01 1.36
N LEU A 61 6.70 12.54 0.15
CA LEU A 61 7.02 11.79 -1.07
C LEU A 61 8.54 11.81 -1.34
N GLY A 62 9.03 10.75 -1.95
CA GLY A 62 10.43 10.63 -2.41
C GLY A 62 10.57 9.55 -3.47
N LEU A 63 11.79 9.36 -3.99
CA LEU A 63 12.10 8.16 -4.76
C LEU A 63 12.25 6.99 -3.80
N SER A 64 11.65 5.85 -4.14
CA SER A 64 11.81 4.62 -3.34
C SER A 64 13.28 4.18 -3.28
N GLY A 65 13.74 3.78 -2.10
CA GLY A 65 15.08 3.24 -1.89
C GLY A 65 15.20 1.73 -2.15
N ARG A 66 14.07 1.03 -2.37
CA ARG A 66 14.03 -0.43 -2.61
C ARG A 66 13.42 -0.85 -3.94
N ALA A 67 13.02 0.09 -4.77
CA ALA A 67 12.34 -0.20 -6.02
C ALA A 67 13.09 0.32 -7.24
N PRO A 68 12.72 -0.13 -8.46
CA PRO A 68 13.29 0.40 -9.69
C PRO A 68 13.16 1.93 -9.84
N PRO A 69 14.03 2.57 -10.63
CA PRO A 69 13.99 4.02 -10.86
C PRO A 69 12.60 4.52 -11.29
N GLY A 70 12.19 5.67 -10.75
CA GLY A 70 10.88 6.29 -11.04
C GLY A 70 9.75 5.84 -10.12
N THR A 71 9.98 4.87 -9.23
CA THR A 71 9.02 4.46 -8.20
C THR A 71 8.85 5.57 -7.16
N ILE A 72 7.60 5.93 -6.87
CA ILE A 72 7.25 6.93 -5.87
C ILE A 72 7.14 6.24 -4.51
N GLY A 73 8.04 6.57 -3.58
CA GLY A 73 7.96 6.15 -2.18
C GLY A 73 7.14 7.13 -1.35
N PHE A 74 6.32 6.59 -0.45
CA PHE A 74 5.55 7.32 0.54
C PHE A 74 6.13 7.05 1.92
N TYR A 75 6.63 8.11 2.55
CA TYR A 75 7.36 8.05 3.81
C TYR A 75 6.56 8.69 4.93
N LEU A 76 6.48 8.07 6.09
CA LEU A 76 6.07 8.80 7.30
C LEU A 76 7.16 9.78 7.73
N LYS A 77 6.76 10.89 8.34
CA LYS A 77 7.67 11.74 9.10
C LYS A 77 8.04 11.03 10.40
N GLU A 78 9.26 11.25 10.91
CA GLU A 78 9.79 10.58 12.10
C GLU A 78 8.86 10.68 13.30
N GLN A 79 8.26 11.84 13.54
CA GLN A 79 7.36 12.06 14.68
C GLN A 79 6.02 11.30 14.59
N ASP A 80 5.68 10.74 13.42
CA ASP A 80 4.43 10.01 13.19
C ASP A 80 4.68 8.49 13.08
N ALA A 81 5.93 8.04 13.01
CA ALA A 81 6.31 6.65 12.74
C ALA A 81 6.47 5.84 14.04
N HIS A 82 5.34 5.40 14.61
CA HIS A 82 5.31 4.62 15.86
C HIS A 82 4.93 3.13 15.67
N GLY A 83 4.73 2.69 14.43
CA GLY A 83 4.46 1.30 14.09
C GLY A 83 5.67 0.38 14.27
N PRO A 84 5.45 -0.95 14.18
CA PRO A 84 6.55 -1.90 14.20
C PRO A 84 7.43 -1.79 12.95
N GLU A 85 8.64 -2.36 13.00
CA GLU A 85 9.57 -2.37 11.87
C GLU A 85 8.93 -3.02 10.62
N GLU A 86 8.12 -4.05 10.81
CA GLU A 86 7.41 -4.74 9.74
C GLU A 86 6.42 -3.86 8.98
N ALA A 87 6.00 -2.72 9.53
CA ALA A 87 5.13 -1.77 8.86
C ALA A 87 5.86 -0.92 7.80
N PHE A 88 7.18 -1.08 7.66
CA PHE A 88 8.00 -0.32 6.72
C PHE A 88 8.71 -1.22 5.71
N LEU A 89 8.85 -0.70 4.48
CA LEU A 89 9.63 -1.28 3.40
C LEU A 89 11.12 -1.02 3.62
N LEU A 90 11.50 0.24 3.85
CA LEU A 90 12.86 0.67 4.15
C LEU A 90 12.83 2.01 4.87
N GLY A 91 13.55 2.11 5.99
CA GLY A 91 13.50 3.33 6.80
C GLY A 91 12.05 3.64 7.20
N LEU A 92 11.54 4.79 6.76
CA LEU A 92 10.17 5.24 7.04
C LEU A 92 9.21 5.09 5.85
N GLU A 93 9.63 4.39 4.79
CA GLU A 93 8.80 4.10 3.62
C GLU A 93 7.74 3.07 3.98
N PHE A 94 6.47 3.45 4.07
CA PHE A 94 5.39 2.50 4.39
C PHE A 94 4.74 1.92 3.13
N ALA A 95 4.83 2.62 2.00
CA ALA A 95 4.32 2.15 0.73
C ALA A 95 5.12 2.76 -0.42
N HIS A 96 5.09 2.11 -1.57
CA HIS A 96 5.56 2.71 -2.82
C HIS A 96 4.66 2.34 -3.99
N LEU A 97 4.59 3.22 -4.99
CA LEU A 97 3.80 3.06 -6.20
C LEU A 97 4.72 2.92 -7.41
N HIS A 98 4.61 1.81 -8.13
CA HIS A 98 5.38 1.60 -9.36
C HIS A 98 4.97 2.62 -10.44
N PRO A 99 5.94 3.07 -11.26
CA PRO A 99 5.66 4.00 -12.34
C PRO A 99 4.76 3.36 -13.41
N SER A 100 4.16 4.21 -14.25
CA SER A 100 3.44 3.77 -15.44
C SER A 100 4.35 2.91 -16.34
N PRO A 101 3.85 1.81 -16.93
CA PRO A 101 2.45 1.39 -16.95
C PRO A 101 2.02 0.45 -15.83
N ASP A 102 2.90 0.03 -14.91
CA ASP A 102 2.59 -0.96 -13.88
C ASP A 102 1.50 -0.46 -12.91
N GLY A 103 1.82 0.58 -12.13
CA GLY A 103 0.87 1.22 -11.22
C GLY A 103 0.42 0.37 -10.02
N SER A 104 0.98 -0.82 -9.80
CA SER A 104 0.81 -1.58 -8.55
C SER A 104 1.59 -0.94 -7.40
N LEU A 105 1.25 -1.33 -6.17
CA LEU A 105 1.95 -0.89 -4.97
C LEU A 105 2.60 -2.04 -4.22
N HIS A 106 3.73 -1.76 -3.57
CA HIS A 106 4.18 -2.55 -2.43
C HIS A 106 3.92 -1.79 -1.15
N LEU A 107 3.40 -2.51 -0.15
CA LEU A 107 3.12 -1.99 1.19
C LEU A 107 2.95 -3.16 2.19
N PRO A 108 3.31 -2.99 3.46
CA PRO A 108 3.00 -3.97 4.49
C PRO A 108 1.56 -3.83 4.98
N LEU A 109 0.87 -4.96 5.21
CA LEU A 109 -0.45 -5.01 5.83
C LEU A 109 -0.41 -5.89 7.08
N PRO A 110 -1.03 -5.49 8.20
CA PRO A 110 -1.17 -6.34 9.37
C PRO A 110 -2.22 -7.44 9.14
N GLU A 111 -2.17 -8.50 9.94
CA GLU A 111 -3.30 -9.45 10.03
C GLU A 111 -4.47 -8.85 10.84
N PRO A 112 -5.72 -9.25 10.56
CA PRO A 112 -6.17 -10.20 9.53
C PRO A 112 -6.33 -9.58 8.12
N LEU A 113 -6.12 -8.27 7.96
CA LEU A 113 -6.41 -7.56 6.71
C LEU A 113 -5.58 -8.06 5.54
N ARG A 114 -4.31 -8.38 5.77
CA ARG A 114 -3.43 -8.94 4.74
C ARG A 114 -4.01 -10.22 4.12
N SER A 115 -4.42 -11.17 4.95
CA SER A 115 -5.07 -12.40 4.49
C SER A 115 -6.37 -12.11 3.73
N LYS A 116 -7.19 -11.18 4.23
CA LYS A 116 -8.43 -10.76 3.54
C LYS A 116 -8.16 -10.15 2.17
N ALA A 117 -7.15 -9.29 2.04
CA ALA A 117 -6.79 -8.63 0.77
C ALA A 117 -6.35 -9.65 -0.29
N ILE A 118 -5.54 -10.64 0.10
CA ILE A 118 -5.13 -11.73 -0.79
C ILE A 118 -6.32 -12.60 -1.19
N ALA A 119 -7.13 -13.02 -0.21
CA ALA A 119 -8.29 -13.89 -0.44
C ALA A 119 -9.32 -13.21 -1.36
N SER A 120 -9.54 -11.90 -1.18
CA SER A 120 -10.48 -11.09 -1.97
C SER A 120 -9.93 -10.67 -3.33
N GLY A 121 -8.70 -11.06 -3.67
CA GLY A 121 -8.11 -10.84 -4.99
C GLY A 121 -7.49 -9.47 -5.21
N TRP A 122 -7.27 -8.68 -4.17
CA TRP A 122 -6.66 -7.33 -4.24
C TRP A 122 -5.14 -7.34 -4.17
N ALA A 123 -4.56 -8.40 -3.62
CA ALA A 123 -3.14 -8.49 -3.36
C ALA A 123 -2.59 -9.90 -3.57
N GLU A 124 -1.27 -9.98 -3.63
CA GLU A 124 -0.51 -11.22 -3.46
C GLU A 124 0.72 -10.99 -2.58
N LYS A 125 1.21 -12.06 -1.97
CA LYS A 125 2.43 -12.03 -1.17
C LYS A 125 3.62 -11.66 -2.07
N HIS A 126 4.47 -10.74 -1.62
CA HIS A 126 5.72 -10.43 -2.32
C HIS A 126 6.66 -11.66 -2.31
N PRO A 127 7.38 -11.98 -3.41
CA PRO A 127 8.25 -13.15 -3.50
C PRO A 127 9.32 -13.23 -2.42
N LEU A 128 9.79 -12.08 -1.92
CA LEU A 128 10.82 -12.00 -0.88
C LEU A 128 10.26 -11.77 0.53
N ALA A 129 8.94 -11.77 0.74
CA ALA A 129 8.36 -11.50 2.06
C ALA A 129 8.89 -12.50 3.12
N GLY A 130 9.54 -11.97 4.15
CA GLY A 130 10.19 -12.74 5.22
C GLY A 130 11.67 -13.08 4.98
N HIS A 131 12.25 -12.71 3.84
CA HIS A 131 13.70 -12.72 3.68
C HIS A 131 14.37 -11.70 4.62
N PRO A 132 15.67 -11.85 4.94
CA PRO A 132 16.39 -10.88 5.76
C PRO A 132 16.20 -9.45 5.25
N THR A 133 15.89 -8.52 6.15
CA THR A 133 15.60 -7.10 5.88
C THR A 133 14.34 -6.81 5.05
N VAL A 134 13.56 -7.83 4.67
CA VAL A 134 12.29 -7.66 3.95
C VAL A 134 11.15 -8.01 4.91
N SER A 135 10.26 -7.05 5.14
CA SER A 135 9.10 -7.26 6.00
C SER A 135 8.37 -8.55 5.61
N ARG A 136 7.93 -9.32 6.61
CA ARG A 136 7.09 -10.50 6.38
C ARG A 136 5.66 -10.11 5.99
N ASP A 137 5.28 -8.87 6.25
CA ASP A 137 3.92 -8.34 6.08
C ASP A 137 3.71 -7.71 4.69
N ILE A 138 4.77 -7.56 3.89
CA ILE A 138 4.74 -6.94 2.57
C ILE A 138 3.94 -7.76 1.55
N VAL A 139 3.07 -7.06 0.84
CA VAL A 139 2.31 -7.56 -0.31
C VAL A 139 2.51 -6.69 -1.54
N MET A 140 2.18 -7.21 -2.71
CA MET A 140 1.80 -6.40 -3.86
C MET A 140 0.29 -6.15 -3.80
N VAL A 141 -0.14 -4.90 -3.81
CA VAL A 141 -1.53 -4.52 -4.08
C VAL A 141 -1.64 -4.18 -5.57
N TYR A 142 -2.59 -4.82 -6.24
CA TYR A 142 -2.76 -4.66 -7.69
C TYR A 142 -3.26 -3.27 -8.07
N ALA A 143 -2.87 -2.82 -9.24
CA ALA A 143 -3.29 -1.52 -9.77
C ALA A 143 -4.82 -1.46 -10.01
N PRO A 144 -5.46 -0.30 -9.78
CA PRO A 144 -6.89 -0.14 -10.00
C PRO A 144 -7.22 -0.04 -11.50
N ARG A 145 -8.21 -0.80 -11.95
CA ARG A 145 -8.65 -0.81 -13.35
C ARG A 145 -9.73 0.23 -13.66
N GLU A 146 -10.40 0.69 -12.62
CA GLU A 146 -11.53 1.61 -12.71
C GLU A 146 -11.65 2.44 -11.42
N PRO A 147 -12.47 3.51 -11.40
CA PRO A 147 -12.58 4.40 -10.25
C PRO A 147 -13.01 3.70 -8.96
N ALA A 148 -13.90 2.71 -8.98
CA ALA A 148 -14.32 2.06 -7.74
C ALA A 148 -13.20 1.23 -7.10
N GLU A 149 -12.26 0.71 -7.90
CA GLU A 149 -11.08 0.01 -7.39
C GLU A 149 -10.11 0.97 -6.66
N ILE A 150 -10.07 2.26 -7.03
CA ILE A 150 -9.24 3.25 -6.32
C ILE A 150 -9.64 3.32 -4.85
N GLU A 151 -10.94 3.30 -4.56
CA GLU A 151 -11.43 3.40 -3.18
C GLU A 151 -10.88 2.24 -2.32
N VAL A 152 -10.91 1.02 -2.85
CA VAL A 152 -10.40 -0.16 -2.14
C VAL A 152 -8.88 -0.11 -1.97
N VAL A 153 -8.16 0.29 -3.02
CA VAL A 153 -6.69 0.43 -2.94
C VAL A 153 -6.31 1.52 -1.92
N VAL A 154 -7.01 2.65 -1.89
CA VAL A 154 -6.81 3.72 -0.90
C VAL A 154 -7.13 3.23 0.52
N THR A 155 -8.14 2.38 0.72
CA THR A 155 -8.41 1.74 2.01
C THR A 155 -7.22 0.89 2.46
N LEU A 156 -6.65 0.07 1.58
CA LEU A 156 -5.49 -0.77 1.91
C LEU A 156 -4.23 0.06 2.21
N VAL A 157 -3.97 1.11 1.42
CA VAL A 157 -2.84 2.03 1.68
C VAL A 157 -3.04 2.79 2.99
N SER A 158 -4.26 3.25 3.28
CA SER A 158 -4.60 3.91 4.54
C SER A 158 -4.41 2.98 5.75
N ALA A 159 -4.73 1.69 5.60
CA ALA A 159 -4.50 0.69 6.64
C ALA A 159 -3.01 0.44 6.88
N SER A 160 -2.19 0.37 5.83
CA SER A 160 -0.73 0.29 5.94
C SER A 160 -0.13 1.55 6.60
N TRP A 161 -0.62 2.73 6.21
CA TRP A 161 -0.26 4.00 6.84
C TRP A 161 -0.59 4.01 8.34
N ARG A 162 -1.78 3.55 8.75
CA ARG A 162 -2.15 3.42 10.17
C ARG A 162 -1.25 2.42 10.91
N TYR A 163 -0.98 1.28 10.29
CA TYR A 163 -0.09 0.27 10.85
C TYR A 163 1.31 0.85 11.12
N ALA A 164 1.85 1.61 10.17
CA ALA A 164 3.13 2.31 10.30
C ALA A 164 3.11 3.44 11.34
N ARG A 165 1.93 3.96 11.69
CA ARG A 165 1.73 4.91 12.80
C ARG A 165 1.48 4.24 14.16
N GLY A 166 1.38 2.92 14.21
CA GLY A 166 1.09 2.16 15.44
C GLY A 166 -0.39 2.13 15.83
N ASN A 167 -1.30 2.34 14.87
CA ASN A 167 -2.75 2.44 15.05
C ASN A 167 -3.55 1.32 14.35
#